data_AF-A0A8C5YIL3-F1
#
_entry.id   AF-A0A8C5YIL3-F1
#
_cell.length_a   1.000
_cell.length_b   1.000
_cell.length_c   1.000
_cell.angle_alpha   90.00
_cell.angle_beta   90.00
_cell.angle_gamma   90.00
#
_symmetry.space_group_name_H-M   'P 1'
#
loop_
_entity.id
_entity.type
_entity.pdbx_description
1 polymer ?
#
loop_
_entity_poly.entity_id
_entity_poly.type
_entity_poly.pdbx_seq_one_letter_code
_entity_poly.pdbx_strand_id
1 'polypeptide(L)' 'RTARRWLQMVDPRAISVLAKWQNSYSIKVVLQELRCLMMSKENMKLPQPPEGQCYSN' A
#
# COMPACT_ATOMS: atom_id res chain seq x y z
N ARG A 1 2.64 14.44 -3.67
CA ARG A 1 3.84 14.04 -2.89
C ARG A 1 3.68 12.66 -2.20
N THR A 2 2.49 12.05 -2.22
CA THR A 2 2.16 10.82 -1.46
C THR A 2 2.38 9.51 -2.24
N ALA A 3 2.34 9.52 -3.57
CA ALA A 3 2.50 8.31 -4.40
C ALA A 3 3.87 7.61 -4.19
N ARG A 4 4.94 8.38 -3.97
CA ARG A 4 6.28 7.84 -3.71
C ARG A 4 6.38 7.02 -2.41
N ARG A 5 5.44 7.18 -1.46
CA ARG A 5 5.47 6.50 -0.16
C ARG A 5 4.96 5.06 -0.22
N TRP A 6 4.19 4.68 -1.24
CA TRP A 6 3.67 3.31 -1.40
C TRP A 6 4.52 2.44 -2.32
N LEU A 7 5.34 3.09 -3.15
CA LEU A 7 6.02 2.47 -4.28
C LEU A 7 7.46 2.04 -3.98
N GLN A 8 8.11 2.65 -2.98
CA GLN A 8 9.51 2.37 -2.67
C GLN A 8 9.71 1.50 -1.42
N MET A 9 8.79 1.58 -0.45
CA MET A 9 8.77 0.79 0.78
C MET A 9 7.44 1.05 1.46
N VAL A 10 6.65 0.01 1.74
CA VAL A 10 5.43 0.17 2.54
C VAL A 10 5.86 0.57 3.95
N ASP A 11 5.56 1.80 4.39
CA ASP A 11 5.72 2.18 5.80
C ASP A 11 4.69 1.40 6.63
N PRO A 12 5.10 0.46 7.51
CA PRO A 12 4.16 -0.36 8.27
C PRO A 12 3.24 0.48 9.14
N ARG A 13 3.66 1.69 9.54
CA ARG A 13 2.86 2.62 10.35
C ARG A 13 1.73 3.28 9.55
N ALA A 14 1.84 3.32 8.23
CA ALA A 14 0.83 3.88 7.34
C ALA A 14 -0.28 2.88 6.98
N ILE A 15 -0.06 1.58 7.22
CA ILE A 15 -1.10 0.54 7.04
C ILE A 15 -1.57 0.07 8.40
N SER A 16 -2.86 0.24 8.68
CA SER A 16 -3.49 -0.12 9.95
C SER A 16 -3.19 -1.56 10.38
N VAL A 17 -3.35 -2.52 9.47
CA VAL A 17 -3.17 -3.96 9.72
C VAL A 17 -1.71 -4.37 9.95
N LEU A 18 -0.75 -3.57 9.46
CA LEU A 18 0.68 -3.78 9.73
C LEU A 18 1.11 -3.08 11.03
N ALA A 19 0.61 -1.87 11.27
CA ALA A 19 0.91 -1.09 12.47
C ALA A 19 0.41 -1.78 13.76
N LYS A 20 -0.69 -2.55 13.66
CA LYS A 20 -1.33 -3.25 14.77
C LYS A 20 -1.45 -4.74 14.47
N TRP A 21 -0.36 -5.35 14.00
CA TRP A 21 -0.35 -6.75 13.61
C TRP A 21 -0.91 -7.67 14.70
N GLN A 22 -1.81 -8.58 14.30
CA GLN A 22 -2.38 -9.63 15.14
C GLN A 22 -2.05 -11.00 14.55
N ASN A 23 -1.83 -12.01 15.40
CA ASN A 23 -1.50 -13.37 14.94
C ASN A 23 -2.61 -13.99 14.05
N SER A 24 -3.86 -13.54 14.24
CA SER A 24 -5.00 -13.94 13.42
C SER A 24 -5.04 -13.30 12.02
N TYR A 25 -4.20 -12.29 11.75
CA TYR A 25 -4.14 -11.66 10.43
C TYR A 25 -3.40 -12.57 9.45
N SER A 26 -3.93 -12.60 8.23
CA SER A 26 -3.37 -13.38 7.12
C SER A 26 -2.95 -12.45 5.98
N ILE A 27 -2.17 -12.98 5.04
CA ILE A 27 -1.79 -12.27 3.81
C ILE A 27 -3.03 -11.73 3.08
N LYS A 28 -4.15 -12.48 3.11
CA LYS A 28 -5.43 -12.03 2.54
C LYS A 28 -5.89 -10.69 3.14
N VAL A 29 -5.78 -10.51 4.46
CA VAL A 29 -6.18 -9.28 5.15
C VAL A 29 -5.30 -8.11 4.70
N VAL A 30 -3.99 -8.33 4.58
CA VAL A 30 -3.03 -7.31 4.11
C VAL A 30 -3.33 -6.87 2.69
N LEU A 31 -3.55 -7.82 1.76
CA LEU A 31 -3.87 -7.50 0.36
C LEU A 31 -5.22 -6.79 0.22
N GLN A 32 -6.20 -7.15 1.04
CA GLN A 32 -7.51 -6.49 1.02
C GLN A 32 -7.43 -5.05 1.53
N GLU A 33 -6.67 -4.78 2.59
CA GLU A 33 -6.45 -3.41 3.09
C GLU A 33 -5.70 -2.56 2.06
N LEU A 34 -4.66 -3.10 1.42
CA LEU A 34 -3.94 -2.42 0.34
C LEU A 34 -4.88 -2.01 -0.81
N ARG A 35 -5.78 -2.91 -1.23
CA ARG A 35 -6.78 -2.61 -2.27
C ARG A 35 -7.71 -1.49 -1.83
N CYS A 36 -8.21 -1.53 -0.59
CA CYS A 36 -9.04 -0.46 -0.03
C CYS A 36 -8.30 0.88 -0.02
N LEU A 37 -7.03 0.90 0.37
CA LEU A 37 -6.19 2.10 0.37
C LEU A 37 -5.99 2.65 -1.04
N MET A 38 -5.79 1.81 -2.06
CA MET A 38 -5.70 2.26 -3.46
C MET A 38 -6.98 2.95 -3.95
N MET A 39 -8.14 2.53 -3.47
CA MET A 39 -9.44 3.14 -3.78
C MET A 39 -9.78 4.37 -2.92
N SER A 40 -8.97 4.70 -1.91
CA SER A 40 -9.22 5.86 -1.05
C SER A 40 -9.13 7.17 -1.84
N LYS A 41 -9.88 8.19 -1.41
CA LYS A 41 -9.91 9.51 -2.06
C LYS A 41 -8.52 10.16 -2.17
N GLU A 42 -7.64 9.88 -1.21
CA GLU A 42 -6.27 10.37 -1.19
C GLU A 42 -5.41 9.71 -2.28
N ASN A 43 -5.63 8.42 -2.57
CA ASN A 43 -4.78 7.65 -3.47
C ASN A 43 -5.33 7.52 -4.90
N MET A 44 -6.66 7.51 -5.07
CA MET A 44 -7.29 7.26 -6.38
C MET A 44 -6.95 8.30 -7.45
N LYS A 45 -6.52 9.50 -7.06
CA LYS A 45 -6.14 10.60 -7.97
C LYS A 45 -4.64 10.76 -8.14
N LEU A 46 -3.84 9.90 -7.53
CA LEU A 46 -2.39 9.98 -7.66
C LEU A 46 -1.98 9.50 -9.06
N PRO A 47 -1.05 10.21 -9.74
CA PRO A 47 -0.50 9.73 -10.99
C PRO A 47 0.27 8.43 -10.73
N GLN A 48 0.00 7.40 -11.56
CA GLN A 48 0.73 6.13 -11.55
C GLN A 48 2.02 6.24 -12.37
N PRO A 49 3.07 5.48 -12.02
CA PRO A 49 4.19 5.26 -12.93
C PRO A 49 3.72 4.53 -14.21
N PRO A 50 4.54 4.53 -15.28
CA PRO A 50 4.30 3.69 -16.45
C PRO A 50 4.04 2.23 -16.08
N GLU A 51 3.07 1.62 -16.73
CA GLU A 51 2.80 0.20 -16.57
C GLU A 51 4.03 -0.63 -16.94
N GLY A 52 4.29 -1.70 -16.18
CA GLY A 52 5.46 -2.56 -16.39
C GLY A 52 6.76 -2.05 -15.76
N GLN A 53 6.75 -0.89 -15.09
CA GLN A 53 7.91 -0.45 -14.32
C GLN A 53 8.09 -1.29 -13.04
N CYS A 54 9.25 -1.94 -12.91
CA CYS A 54 9.67 -2.64 -11.70
C CYS A 54 10.74 -1.85 -10.95
N TYR A 55 10.81 -2.05 -9.63
CA TYR A 55 11.91 -1.55 -8.80
C TYR A 55 13.12 -2.46 -8.93
N SER A 56 14.32 -1.88 -8.97
CA SER A 56 15.56 -2.62 -8.71
C SER A 56 15.63 -2.98 -7.22
N ASN A 57 16.15 -4.17 -6.91
CA ASN A 57 16.34 -4.62 -5.53
C ASN A 57 17.54 -3.92 -4.86
#